data_AF-A0A6A6NCZ2-F1
#
_entry.id   AF-A0A6A6NCZ2-F1
#
_cell.length_a   1.000
_cell.length_b   1.000
_cell.length_c   1.000
_cell.angle_alpha   90.00
_cell.angle_beta   90.00
_cell.angle_gamma   90.00
#
_symmetry.space_group_name_H-M   'P 1'
#
loop_
_entity.id
_entity.type
_entity.pdbx_description
1 polymer ?
#
loop_
_entity_poly.entity_id
_entity_poly.type
_entity_poly.pdbx_seq_one_letter_code
_entity_poly.pdbx_strand_id
1 'polypeptide(L)'
;MFSNPDGAVTLIVKFSSYGTTGSTSMQNSGSEENLQVLMDQRKRKRMISNRESARRSRMRKQKHLDDLMAQLAQLRKENLQLITSIDITTQQYLIMEADNSILRAQVGELSHRLQSLNEIITFLSASDGAHGDSSTFNEPADSFFNPLNMSYLNQPIMASADMFQY
;
A
#
# COMPACT_ATOMS: atom_id res chain seq x y z
N MET A 1 24.47 41.97 -18.37
CA MET A 1 23.63 40.83 -17.95
C MET A 1 24.24 39.57 -18.54
N PHE A 2 24.90 38.74 -17.75
CA PHE A 2 25.39 37.45 -18.20
C PHE A 2 24.75 36.35 -17.34
N SER A 3 23.88 35.59 -17.99
CA SER A 3 23.21 34.42 -17.46
C SER A 3 24.17 33.24 -17.43
N ASN A 4 24.30 32.59 -16.28
CA ASN A 4 24.91 31.27 -16.17
C ASN A 4 23.85 30.19 -16.39
N PRO A 5 24.04 29.20 -17.29
CA PRO A 5 23.16 28.07 -17.44
C PRO A 5 23.75 26.85 -16.75
N ASP A 6 23.79 26.86 -15.41
CA ASP A 6 23.71 25.62 -14.62
C ASP A 6 23.68 25.97 -13.13
N GLY A 7 22.67 25.46 -12.42
CA GLY A 7 22.42 25.71 -11.01
C GLY A 7 23.37 25.00 -10.04
N ALA A 8 24.68 25.02 -10.29
CA ALA A 8 25.67 24.41 -9.41
C ALA A 8 26.21 25.44 -8.40
N VAL A 9 25.78 25.33 -7.14
CA VAL A 9 26.35 26.08 -6.02
C VAL A 9 27.78 25.58 -5.77
N THR A 10 28.78 26.41 -6.08
CA THR A 10 30.18 26.11 -5.75
C THR A 10 30.43 26.42 -4.28
N LEU A 11 30.48 25.39 -3.43
CA LEU A 11 30.88 25.53 -2.03
C LEU A 11 32.41 25.63 -1.95
N ILE A 12 32.94 26.85 -1.87
CA ILE A 12 34.38 27.07 -1.61
C ILE A 12 34.63 26.86 -0.12
N VAL A 13 35.00 25.63 0.27
CA VAL A 13 35.51 25.37 1.62
C VAL A 13 36.97 25.82 1.68
N LYS A 14 37.22 26.98 2.31
CA LYS A 14 38.57 27.41 2.68
C LYS A 14 39.05 26.56 3.86
N PHE A 15 39.93 25.59 3.61
CA PHE A 15 40.68 24.96 4.69
C PHE A 15 41.91 25.80 5.02
N SER A 16 41.96 26.29 6.26
CA SER A 16 43.11 26.97 6.85
C SER A 16 44.24 25.97 7.07
N SER A 17 45.35 26.14 6.35
CA SER A 17 46.59 25.39 6.55
C SER A 17 47.41 26.06 7.65
N TYR A 18 47.40 25.51 8.86
CA TYR A 18 48.41 25.85 9.88
C TYR A 18 49.68 25.06 9.57
N GLY A 19 50.70 25.79 9.11
CA GLY A 19 52.05 25.26 8.96
C GLY A 19 52.70 25.04 10.31
N THR A 20 53.46 23.96 10.43
CA THR A 20 54.48 23.80 11.46
C THR A 20 55.81 23.56 10.77
N THR A 21 56.66 24.58 10.82
CA THR A 21 58.05 24.57 10.39
C THR A 21 58.89 24.01 11.54
N GLY A 22 59.35 22.77 11.40
CA GLY A 22 60.34 22.15 12.29
C GLY A 22 61.60 21.83 11.50
N SER A 23 62.52 22.79 11.43
CA SER A 23 63.84 22.62 10.83
C SER A 23 64.78 21.91 11.80
N THR A 24 65.20 20.69 11.45
CA THR A 24 66.48 20.12 11.90
C THR A 24 67.28 19.70 10.67
N SER A 25 68.22 20.56 10.28
CA SER A 25 69.25 20.24 9.30
C SER A 25 70.21 19.24 9.93
N MET A 26 70.09 17.97 9.52
CA MET A 26 71.17 16.99 9.63
C MET A 26 71.55 16.57 8.23
N GLN A 27 72.78 16.90 7.83
CA GLN A 27 73.34 16.54 6.54
C GLN A 27 73.47 15.01 6.46
N ASN A 28 72.63 14.38 5.64
CA ASN A 28 72.79 12.99 5.22
C ASN A 28 72.54 12.89 3.71
N SER A 29 73.60 13.11 2.93
CA SER A 29 73.58 13.20 1.46
C SER A 29 73.21 11.88 0.76
N GLY A 30 73.00 10.77 1.50
CA GLY A 30 72.46 9.51 0.98
C GLY A 30 70.99 9.24 1.34
N SER A 31 70.33 10.15 2.07
CA SER A 31 68.95 9.94 2.57
C SER A 31 67.84 10.59 1.73
N GLU A 32 68.13 11.67 1.01
CA GLU A 32 67.13 12.40 0.22
C GLU A 32 66.64 11.59 -0.99
N GLU A 33 67.55 10.92 -1.71
CA GLU A 33 67.20 10.06 -2.84
C GLU A 33 66.31 8.88 -2.41
N ASN A 34 66.64 8.25 -1.27
CA ASN A 34 65.87 7.15 -0.72
C ASN A 34 64.48 7.61 -0.23
N LEU A 35 64.39 8.83 0.33
CA LEU A 35 63.13 9.45 0.73
C LEU A 35 62.24 9.77 -0.49
N GLN A 36 62.83 10.25 -1.58
CA GLN A 36 62.11 10.55 -2.82
C GLN A 36 61.52 9.28 -3.45
N VAL A 37 62.29 8.19 -3.51
CA VAL A 37 61.82 6.88 -4.01
C VAL A 37 60.66 6.35 -3.16
N LEU A 38 60.73 6.47 -1.83
CA LEU A 38 59.64 6.08 -0.93
C LEU A 38 58.38 6.94 -1.12
N MET A 39 58.54 8.24 -1.34
CA MET A 39 57.42 9.15 -1.64
C MET A 39 56.73 8.78 -2.96
N ASP A 40 57.50 8.48 -4.01
CA ASP A 40 56.97 8.08 -5.31
C ASP A 40 56.27 6.72 -5.24
N GLN A 41 56.82 5.77 -4.49
CA GLN A 41 56.17 4.49 -4.24
C GLN A 41 54.84 4.68 -3.49
N ARG A 42 54.80 5.55 -2.47
CA ARG A 42 53.59 5.91 -1.73
C ARG A 42 52.56 6.60 -2.63
N LYS A 43 52.99 7.50 -3.50
CA LYS A 43 52.13 8.18 -4.49
C LYS A 43 51.52 7.18 -5.46
N ARG A 44 52.33 6.25 -5.99
CA ARG A 44 51.86 5.17 -6.88
C ARG A 44 50.82 4.29 -6.18
N LYS A 45 51.08 3.85 -4.94
CA LYS A 45 50.11 3.09 -4.14
C LYS A 45 48.81 3.86 -3.92
N ARG A 46 48.87 5.16 -3.61
CA ARG A 46 47.68 6.02 -3.46
C ARG A 46 46.89 6.15 -4.76
N MET A 47 47.55 6.31 -5.90
CA MET A 47 46.86 6.38 -7.19
C MET A 47 46.11 5.08 -7.52
N ILE A 48 46.72 3.92 -7.26
CA ILE A 48 46.07 2.62 -7.47
C ILE A 48 44.88 2.44 -6.53
N SER A 49 45.07 2.73 -5.23
CA SER A 49 44.00 2.62 -4.23
C SER A 49 42.83 3.57 -4.51
N ASN A 50 43.09 4.83 -4.88
CA ASN A 50 42.04 5.79 -5.25
C ASN A 50 41.33 5.40 -6.54
N ARG A 51 42.05 4.85 -7.52
CA ARG A 51 41.44 4.33 -8.75
C ARG A 51 40.47 3.21 -8.43
N GLU A 52 40.87 2.28 -7.58
CA GLU A 52 40.02 1.16 -7.16
C GLU A 52 38.84 1.63 -6.29
N SER A 53 39.05 2.57 -5.37
CA SER A 53 37.97 3.10 -4.53
C SER A 53 36.94 3.89 -5.34
N ALA A 54 37.38 4.69 -6.31
CA ALA A 54 36.50 5.38 -7.26
C ALA A 54 35.70 4.38 -8.10
N ARG A 55 36.33 3.32 -8.60
CA ARG A 55 35.65 2.25 -9.35
C ARG A 55 34.58 1.58 -8.49
N ARG A 56 34.92 1.15 -7.26
CA ARG A 56 33.97 0.53 -6.33
C ARG A 56 32.82 1.46 -5.96
N SER A 57 33.10 2.75 -5.78
CA SER A 57 32.08 3.75 -5.53
C SER A 57 31.08 3.86 -6.70
N ARG A 58 31.58 3.93 -7.94
CA ARG A 58 30.74 3.94 -9.14
C ARG A 58 29.91 2.65 -9.26
N MET A 59 30.53 1.49 -9.05
CA MET A 59 29.82 0.20 -9.08
C MET A 59 28.70 0.11 -8.04
N ARG A 60 28.92 0.58 -6.80
CA ARG A 60 27.88 0.60 -5.77
C ARG A 60 26.72 1.53 -6.14
N LYS A 61 27.02 2.71 -6.68
CA LYS A 61 25.98 3.65 -7.15
C LYS A 61 25.19 3.06 -8.31
N GLN A 62 25.85 2.41 -9.28
CA GLN A 62 25.18 1.75 -10.39
C GLN A 62 24.25 0.65 -9.89
N LYS A 63 24.75 -0.24 -9.03
CA LYS A 63 23.92 -1.30 -8.44
C LYS A 63 22.69 -0.73 -7.72
N HIS A 64 22.86 0.34 -6.95
CA HIS A 64 21.72 0.95 -6.26
C HIS A 64 20.68 1.53 -7.23
N LEU A 65 21.10 2.13 -8.34
CA LEU A 65 20.19 2.58 -9.39
C LEU A 65 19.47 1.40 -10.05
N ASP A 66 20.18 0.32 -10.35
CA ASP A 66 19.60 -0.88 -10.94
C ASP A 66 18.57 -1.52 -9.98
N ASP A 67 18.89 -1.61 -8.69
CA ASP A 67 17.99 -2.11 -7.66
C ASP A 67 16.72 -1.24 -7.53
N LEU A 68 16.85 0.09 -7.63
CA LEU A 68 15.71 1.01 -7.63
C LEU A 68 14.85 0.88 -8.88
N MET A 69 15.47 0.72 -10.06
CA MET A 69 14.73 0.48 -11.31
C MET A 69 13.97 -0.84 -11.27
N ALA A 70 14.58 -1.89 -10.71
CA ALA A 70 13.93 -3.19 -10.54
C ALA A 70 12.72 -3.08 -9.60
N GLN A 71 12.86 -2.37 -8.48
CA GLN A 71 11.74 -2.09 -7.57
C GLN A 71 10.63 -1.31 -8.28
N LEU A 72 10.96 -0.25 -9.03
CA LEU A 72 9.96 0.51 -9.78
C LEU A 72 9.21 -0.35 -10.79
N ALA A 73 9.91 -1.22 -11.53
CA ALA A 73 9.30 -2.14 -12.48
C ALA A 73 8.35 -3.13 -11.79
N GLN A 74 8.77 -3.66 -10.64
CA GLN A 74 7.95 -4.58 -9.84
C GLN A 74 6.70 -3.89 -9.29
N LEU A 75 6.83 -2.69 -8.69
CA LEU A 75 5.69 -1.92 -8.20
C LEU A 75 4.72 -1.56 -9.33
N ARG A 76 5.21 -1.23 -10.53
CA ARG A 76 4.34 -0.98 -11.69
C ARG A 76 3.56 -2.22 -12.10
N LYS A 77 4.23 -3.39 -12.11
CA LYS A 77 3.56 -4.66 -12.41
C LYS A 77 2.48 -4.97 -11.37
N GLU A 78 2.79 -4.85 -10.09
CA GLU A 78 1.83 -5.06 -8.99
C GLU A 78 0.66 -4.09 -9.07
N ASN A 79 0.92 -2.81 -9.37
CA ASN A 79 -0.13 -1.81 -9.54
C ASN A 79 -1.11 -2.18 -10.67
N LEU A 80 -0.59 -2.62 -11.82
CA LEU A 80 -1.42 -3.07 -12.94
C LEU A 80 -2.24 -4.32 -12.59
N GLN A 81 -1.66 -5.26 -11.83
CA GLN A 81 -2.38 -6.43 -11.35
C GLN A 81 -3.50 -6.06 -10.39
N LEU A 82 -3.26 -5.12 -9.47
CA LEU A 82 -4.27 -4.62 -8.54
C LEU A 82 -5.42 -3.93 -9.26
N ILE A 83 -5.13 -3.05 -10.23
CA ILE A 83 -6.15 -2.41 -11.06
C ILE A 83 -7.02 -3.46 -11.75
N THR A 84 -6.39 -4.45 -12.40
CA THR A 84 -7.11 -5.53 -13.07
C THR A 84 -7.99 -6.32 -12.10
N SER A 85 -7.49 -6.62 -10.90
CA SER A 85 -8.28 -7.30 -9.87
C SER A 85 -9.47 -6.47 -9.41
N ILE A 86 -9.28 -5.17 -9.20
CA ILE A 86 -10.35 -4.24 -8.81
C ILE A 86 -11.43 -4.20 -9.90
N ASP A 87 -11.03 -4.11 -11.17
CA ASP A 87 -11.98 -4.09 -12.29
C ASP A 87 -12.82 -5.37 -12.32
N ILE A 88 -12.19 -6.54 -12.23
CA ILE A 88 -12.88 -7.83 -12.21
C ILE A 88 -13.84 -7.94 -11.03
N THR A 89 -13.37 -7.62 -9.81
CA THR A 89 -14.21 -7.67 -8.61
C THR A 89 -15.37 -6.68 -8.67
N THR A 90 -15.15 -5.49 -9.25
CA THR A 90 -16.22 -4.49 -9.45
C THR A 90 -17.28 -5.02 -10.40
N GLN A 91 -16.90 -5.64 -11.52
CA GLN A 91 -17.86 -6.25 -12.44
C GLN A 91 -18.66 -7.37 -11.78
N GLN A 92 -18.00 -8.24 -11.01
CA GLN A 92 -18.68 -9.30 -10.26
C GLN A 92 -19.66 -8.74 -9.23
N TYR A 93 -19.28 -7.69 -8.51
CA TYR A 93 -20.14 -7.01 -7.56
C TYR A 93 -21.40 -6.46 -8.25
N LEU A 94 -21.26 -5.79 -9.38
CA LEU A 94 -22.40 -5.25 -10.13
C LEU A 94 -23.38 -6.34 -10.60
N ILE A 95 -22.86 -7.51 -11.02
CA ILE A 95 -23.69 -8.66 -11.38
C ILE A 95 -24.46 -9.16 -10.16
N MET A 96 -23.78 -9.36 -9.03
CA MET A 96 -24.43 -9.81 -7.79
C MET A 96 -25.48 -8.82 -7.28
N GLU A 97 -25.23 -7.52 -7.41
CA GLU A 97 -26.17 -6.46 -7.03
C GLU A 97 -27.43 -6.50 -7.91
N ALA A 98 -27.27 -6.72 -9.22
CA ALA A 98 -28.39 -6.90 -10.14
C ALA A 98 -29.24 -8.12 -9.77
N ASP A 99 -28.61 -9.27 -9.50
CA ASP A 99 -29.29 -10.48 -9.05
C ASP A 99 -30.01 -10.25 -7.71
N ASN A 100 -29.39 -9.53 -6.77
CA ASN A 100 -30.00 -9.17 -5.49
C ASN A 100 -31.26 -8.31 -5.70
N SER A 101 -31.21 -7.34 -6.60
CA SER A 101 -32.35 -6.50 -6.95
C SER A 101 -33.50 -7.32 -7.55
N ILE A 102 -33.20 -8.30 -8.41
CA ILE A 102 -34.21 -9.21 -8.98
C ILE A 102 -34.86 -10.02 -7.88
N LEU A 103 -34.07 -10.64 -6.99
CA LEU A 103 -34.60 -11.43 -5.88
C LEU A 103 -35.47 -10.59 -4.94
N ARG A 104 -35.06 -9.36 -4.61
CA ARG A 104 -35.88 -8.44 -3.79
C ARG A 104 -37.21 -8.10 -4.46
N ALA A 105 -37.20 -7.87 -5.78
CA ALA A 105 -38.44 -7.62 -6.52
C ALA A 105 -39.38 -8.84 -6.49
N GLN A 106 -38.83 -10.05 -6.68
CA GLN A 106 -39.60 -11.29 -6.60
C GLN A 106 -40.20 -11.51 -5.20
N VAL A 107 -39.42 -11.25 -4.14
CA VAL A 107 -39.93 -11.31 -2.76
C VAL A 107 -41.08 -10.31 -2.58
N GLY A 108 -40.92 -9.07 -3.03
CA GLY A 108 -41.97 -8.05 -2.95
C GLY A 108 -43.25 -8.46 -3.69
N GLU A 109 -43.12 -9.04 -4.89
CA GLU A 109 -44.26 -9.55 -5.66
C GLU A 109 -44.98 -10.69 -4.92
N LEU A 110 -44.24 -11.68 -4.41
CA LEU A 110 -44.82 -12.81 -3.68
C LEU A 110 -45.50 -12.35 -2.38
N SER A 111 -44.89 -11.43 -1.64
CA SER A 111 -45.49 -10.83 -0.44
C SER A 111 -46.79 -10.10 -0.77
N HIS A 112 -46.83 -9.33 -1.86
CA HIS A 112 -48.05 -8.65 -2.29
C HIS A 112 -49.16 -9.63 -2.69
N ARG A 113 -48.82 -10.69 -3.45
CA ARG A 113 -49.77 -11.76 -3.80
C ARG A 113 -50.33 -12.45 -2.57
N LEU A 114 -49.48 -12.78 -1.60
CA LEU A 114 -49.90 -13.40 -0.34
C LEU A 114 -50.84 -12.49 0.46
N GLN A 115 -50.51 -11.21 0.57
CA GLN A 115 -51.34 -10.22 1.25
C GLN A 115 -52.72 -10.09 0.59
N SER A 116 -52.76 -10.01 -0.74
CA SER A 116 -54.02 -9.96 -1.49
C SER A 116 -54.89 -11.22 -1.25
N LEU A 117 -54.29 -12.41 -1.21
CA LEU A 117 -55.01 -13.64 -0.87
C LEU A 117 -55.54 -13.62 0.57
N ASN A 118 -54.75 -13.15 1.53
CA ASN A 118 -55.20 -12.99 2.92
C ASN A 118 -56.37 -12.00 3.05
N GLU A 119 -56.34 -10.90 2.29
CA GLU A 119 -57.44 -9.92 2.24
C GLU A 119 -58.71 -10.53 1.65
N ILE A 120 -58.61 -11.30 0.58
CA ILE A 120 -59.75 -12.03 -0.01
C ILE A 120 -60.34 -13.01 1.01
N ILE A 121 -59.51 -13.79 1.72
CA ILE A 121 -59.95 -14.71 2.76
C ILE A 121 -60.68 -13.96 3.88
N THR A 122 -60.12 -12.83 4.33
CA THR A 122 -60.71 -11.98 5.38
C THR A 122 -62.06 -11.40 4.94
N PHE A 123 -62.18 -10.98 3.67
CA PHE A 123 -63.44 -10.50 3.12
C PHE A 123 -64.49 -11.62 3.04
N LEU A 124 -64.12 -12.81 2.58
CA LEU A 124 -65.01 -13.97 2.49
C LEU A 124 -65.47 -14.43 3.88
N SER A 125 -64.57 -14.52 4.87
CA SER A 125 -64.93 -14.90 6.24
C SER A 125 -65.80 -13.84 6.93
N ALA A 126 -65.62 -12.55 6.62
CA ALA A 126 -66.52 -11.49 7.07
C ALA A 126 -67.92 -11.59 6.42
N SER A 127 -68.02 -12.09 5.18
CA SER A 127 -69.31 -12.33 4.51
C SER A 127 -70.05 -13.59 4.99
N ASP A 128 -69.30 -14.58 5.50
CA ASP A 128 -69.83 -15.83 6.09
C ASP A 128 -70.17 -15.67 7.59
N GLY A 129 -69.86 -14.49 8.15
CA GLY A 129 -69.97 -14.14 9.57
C GLY A 129 -71.32 -13.58 10.01
N ALA A 130 -72.42 -14.23 9.63
CA ALA A 130 -73.52 -14.40 10.58
C ALA A 130 -73.36 -15.78 11.23
N HIS A 131 -72.39 -15.93 12.13
CA HIS A 131 -72.33 -16.81 13.32
C HIS A 131 -70.87 -17.19 13.65
N GLY A 132 -70.40 -16.80 14.84
CA GLY A 132 -69.39 -17.59 15.58
C GLY A 132 -68.02 -16.96 15.85
N ASP A 133 -67.96 -16.29 17.00
CA ASP A 133 -66.87 -16.31 17.98
C ASP A 133 -65.51 -15.64 17.66
N SER A 134 -65.25 -14.59 18.43
CA SER A 134 -64.03 -13.80 18.49
C SER A 134 -63.04 -14.45 19.45
N SER A 135 -62.06 -15.18 18.92
CA SER A 135 -60.83 -15.49 19.67
C SER A 135 -59.68 -14.64 19.13
N THR A 136 -59.41 -13.58 19.87
CA THR A 136 -58.26 -12.68 19.80
C THR A 136 -56.96 -13.47 19.73
N PHE A 137 -56.32 -13.55 18.56
CA PHE A 137 -54.95 -14.03 18.43
C PHE A 137 -54.01 -12.83 18.54
N ASN A 138 -53.41 -12.67 19.72
CA ASN A 138 -52.37 -11.69 19.99
C ASN A 138 -51.03 -12.32 19.57
N GLU A 139 -50.48 -11.93 18.42
CA GLU A 139 -49.19 -12.40 17.90
C GLU A 139 -48.20 -11.21 17.90
N PRO A 140 -47.03 -11.29 18.54
CA PRO A 140 -46.09 -10.19 18.61
C PRO A 140 -45.11 -10.24 17.44
N ALA A 141 -45.59 -9.91 16.23
CA ALA A 141 -44.71 -9.35 15.20
C ALA A 141 -44.29 -7.95 15.71
N ASP A 142 -43.01 -7.61 15.87
CA ASP A 142 -42.38 -6.64 14.94
C ASP A 142 -40.89 -6.38 15.23
N SER A 143 -40.13 -7.33 15.80
CA SER A 143 -38.68 -7.13 16.00
C SER A 143 -37.81 -7.61 14.83
N PHE A 144 -38.34 -8.39 13.91
CA PHE A 144 -37.56 -9.00 12.82
C PHE A 144 -37.53 -8.18 11.52
N PHE A 145 -38.52 -7.30 11.29
CA PHE A 145 -38.69 -6.59 10.03
C PHE A 145 -38.26 -5.12 10.05
N ASN A 146 -37.70 -4.61 11.15
CA ASN A 146 -37.34 -3.20 11.22
C ASN A 146 -36.05 -2.92 10.41
N PRO A 147 -36.11 -2.20 9.26
CA PRO A 147 -34.97 -1.97 8.37
C PRO A 147 -33.91 -1.04 8.98
N LEU A 148 -34.24 -0.39 10.10
CA LEU A 148 -33.36 0.55 10.82
C LEU A 148 -32.77 -0.06 12.10
N ASN A 149 -33.10 -1.31 12.43
CA ASN A 149 -32.58 -1.95 13.63
C ASN A 149 -31.16 -2.49 13.39
N MET A 150 -30.17 -1.60 13.32
CA MET A 150 -28.74 -1.91 13.19
C MET A 150 -28.11 -2.46 14.49
N SER A 151 -28.87 -3.15 15.35
CA SER A 151 -28.37 -3.67 16.63
C SER A 151 -27.39 -4.82 16.48
N TYR A 152 -27.41 -5.52 15.34
CA TYR A 152 -26.57 -6.68 15.04
C TYR A 152 -25.22 -6.32 14.38
N LEU A 153 -24.99 -5.06 13.99
CA LEU A 153 -23.72 -4.64 13.37
C LEU A 153 -22.62 -4.21 14.37
N ASN A 154 -22.90 -4.17 15.67
CA ASN A 154 -21.93 -3.75 16.70
C ASN A 154 -21.16 -4.91 17.36
N GLN A 155 -21.11 -6.09 16.75
CA GLN A 155 -20.22 -7.14 17.25
C GLN A 155 -18.80 -6.89 16.75
N PRO A 156 -17.80 -6.72 17.63
CA PRO A 156 -16.41 -6.62 17.21
C PRO A 156 -16.02 -7.91 16.50
N ILE A 157 -15.45 -7.78 15.30
CA ILE A 157 -14.92 -8.89 14.51
C ILE A 157 -13.82 -9.56 15.34
N MET A 158 -14.12 -10.71 15.92
CA MET A 158 -13.09 -11.57 16.50
C MET A 158 -12.32 -12.19 15.34
N ALA A 159 -11.09 -11.72 15.12
CA ALA A 159 -10.14 -12.41 14.26
C ALA A 159 -9.92 -13.82 14.84
N SER A 160 -10.30 -14.85 14.11
CA SER A 160 -10.00 -16.24 14.45
C SER A 160 -8.49 -16.44 14.35
N ALA A 161 -7.81 -16.39 15.49
CA ALA A 161 -6.44 -16.84 15.63
C ALA A 161 -6.44 -18.37 15.65
N ASP A 162 -6.35 -18.99 14.47
CA ASP A 162 -5.61 -20.23 14.24
C ASP A 162 -5.87 -20.76 12.82
N MET A 163 -4.81 -20.74 12.00
CA MET A 163 -4.29 -21.91 11.28
C MET A 163 -3.19 -21.46 10.32
N PHE A 164 -2.06 -21.01 10.88
CA PHE A 164 -0.79 -21.39 10.30
C PHE A 164 -0.49 -22.80 10.82
N GLN A 165 -0.86 -23.82 10.04
CA GLN A 165 -0.25 -25.13 10.13
C GLN A 165 0.52 -25.37 8.84
N TYR A 166 1.85 -25.30 9.00
CA TYR A 166 2.96 -25.79 8.16
C TYR A 166 2.78 -25.91 6.64
#